data_AF-A0A4Q3S2U3-F1
#
_entry.id   AF-A0A4Q3S2U3-F1
#
_cell.length_a   1.000
_cell.length_b   1.000
_cell.length_c   1.000
_cell.angle_alpha   90.00
_cell.angle_beta   90.00
_cell.angle_gamma   90.00
#
_symmetry.space_group_name_H-M   'P 1'
#
loop_
_entity.id
_entity.type
_entity.pdbx_description
1 polymer ?
#
loop_
_entity_poly.entity_id
_entity_poly.type
_entity_poly.pdbx_seq_one_letter_code
_entity_poly.pdbx_strand_id
1 'polypeptide(L)'
;MFHDTRTLEAAVWRAFDAKRLRRFRPEPLPTARGEHARMLAIAAARRLRAVERICEARPEDADYWKAVAPSALGRARDWRTAEGFAGLPG
;
A
#
# COMPACT_ATOMS: atom_id res chain seq x y z
N MET A 1 -36.83 34.18 19.82
CA MET A 1 -35.39 34.36 19.51
C MET A 1 -35.22 33.90 18.07
N PHE A 2 -35.32 34.82 17.10
CA PHE A 2 -35.22 34.48 15.68
C PHE A 2 -33.75 34.25 15.35
N HIS A 3 -33.37 33.04 14.96
CA HIS A 3 -32.04 32.78 14.43
C HIS A 3 -31.92 33.54 13.10
N ASP A 4 -30.96 34.46 13.02
CA ASP A 4 -30.61 35.15 11.78
C ASP A 4 -30.33 34.08 10.71
N THR A 5 -31.00 34.19 9.56
CA THR A 5 -30.98 33.20 8.47
C THR A 5 -29.56 32.91 8.00
N ARG A 6 -28.67 33.91 8.05
CA ARG A 6 -27.23 33.77 7.78
C ARG A 6 -26.53 32.78 8.71
N THR A 7 -26.96 32.73 9.97
CA THR A 7 -26.40 31.83 10.99
C THR A 7 -26.80 30.38 10.70
N LEU A 8 -28.04 30.19 10.25
CA LEU A 8 -28.58 28.90 9.83
C LEU A 8 -27.88 28.39 8.57
N GLU A 9 -27.71 29.24 7.55
CA GLU A 9 -26.97 28.89 6.33
C GLU A 9 -25.51 28.50 6.63
N ALA A 10 -24.82 29.27 7.47
CA ALA A 10 -23.45 28.94 7.87
C ALA A 10 -23.36 27.60 8.61
N ALA A 11 -24.33 27.27 9.46
CA ALA A 11 -24.38 26.00 10.17
C ALA A 11 -24.63 24.82 9.22
N VAL A 12 -25.53 24.98 8.24
CA VAL A 12 -25.82 23.97 7.21
C VAL A 12 -24.58 23.70 6.36
N TRP A 13 -23.88 24.75 5.91
CA TRP A 13 -22.65 24.59 5.13
C TRP A 13 -21.55 23.87 5.92
N ARG A 14 -21.35 24.22 7.19
CA ARG A 14 -20.39 23.52 8.07
C ARG A 14 -20.74 22.05 8.27
N ALA A 15 -22.02 21.74 8.45
CA ALA A 15 -22.49 20.36 8.59
C ALA A 15 -22.27 19.55 7.30
N PHE A 16 -22.47 20.18 6.15
CA PHE A 16 -22.22 19.58 4.84
C PHE A 16 -20.72 19.29 4.62
N ASP A 17 -19.85 20.26 4.91
CA ASP A 17 -18.40 20.07 4.83
C ASP A 17 -17.89 19.01 5.81
N ALA A 18 -18.39 19.00 7.04
CA ALA A 18 -18.04 17.97 8.02
C ALA A 18 -18.44 16.55 7.55
N LYS A 19 -19.60 16.42 6.89
CA LYS A 19 -20.03 15.15 6.28
C LYS A 19 -19.12 14.75 5.12
N ARG A 20 -18.64 15.71 4.34
CA ARG A 20 -17.70 15.48 3.22
C ARG A 20 -16.33 15.02 3.73
N LEU A 21 -15.81 15.69 4.76
CA LEU A 21 -14.54 15.34 5.41
C LEU A 21 -14.59 13.98 6.12
N ARG A 22 -15.72 13.62 6.75
CA ARG A 22 -15.92 12.29 7.35
C ARG A 22 -15.91 11.16 6.32
N ARG A 23 -16.27 11.45 5.06
CA ARG A 23 -16.25 10.48 3.96
C ARG A 23 -14.89 10.41 3.26
N PHE A 24 -14.03 11.40 3.50
CA PHE A 24 -12.68 11.39 2.96
C PHE A 24 -11.83 10.38 3.74
N ARG A 25 -11.58 9.24 3.09
CA ARG A 25 -10.55 8.29 3.52
C ARG A 25 -9.30 8.61 2.70
N PRO A 26 -8.26 9.26 3.26
CA PRO A 26 -7.05 9.45 2.51
C PRO A 26 -6.49 8.09 2.12
N GLU A 27 -6.08 7.94 0.86
CA GLU A 27 -5.29 6.78 0.46
C GLU A 27 -4.04 6.75 1.36
N PRO A 28 -3.73 5.61 1.99
CA PRO A 28 -2.58 5.51 2.86
C PRO A 28 -1.33 5.84 2.05
N LEU A 29 -0.58 6.85 2.50
CA LEU A 29 0.67 7.22 1.85
C LEU A 29 1.64 6.04 1.91
N PRO A 30 2.31 5.70 0.80
CA PRO A 30 3.30 4.63 0.80
C PRO A 30 4.44 4.99 1.76
N THR A 31 4.69 4.11 2.73
CA THR A 31 5.81 4.25 3.67
C THR A 31 6.95 3.34 3.24
N ALA A 32 8.20 3.67 3.60
CA ALA A 32 9.36 2.81 3.33
C ALA A 32 9.15 1.38 3.84
N ARG A 33 8.53 1.22 5.01
CA ARG A 33 8.16 -0.08 5.58
C ARG A 33 7.07 -0.80 4.77
N GLY A 34 6.05 -0.07 4.33
CA GLY A 34 5.00 -0.60 3.46
C GLY A 34 5.55 -1.11 2.13
N GLU A 35 6.43 -0.33 1.50
CA GLU A 35 7.08 -0.70 0.24
C GLU A 35 8.05 -1.87 0.41
N HIS A 36 8.82 -1.91 1.49
CA HIS A 36 9.63 -3.07 1.84
C HIS A 36 8.79 -4.35 1.95
N ALA A 37 7.69 -4.31 2.71
CA ALA A 37 6.79 -5.45 2.87
C ALA A 37 6.14 -5.85 1.54
N ARG A 38 5.72 -4.86 0.71
CA ARG A 38 5.20 -5.09 -0.64
C ARG A 38 6.22 -5.81 -1.52
N MET A 39 7.48 -5.39 -1.51
CA MET A 39 8.54 -6.03 -2.29
C MET A 39 8.81 -7.47 -1.84
N LEU A 40 8.78 -7.74 -0.53
CA LEU A 40 8.88 -9.11 0.00
C LEU A 40 7.71 -9.99 -0.45
N ALA A 41 6.49 -9.45 -0.43
CA ALA A 41 5.30 -10.17 -0.91
C ALA A 41 5.41 -10.50 -2.41
N ILE A 42 5.89 -9.56 -3.23
CA ILE A 42 6.15 -9.81 -4.66
C ILE A 42 7.21 -10.91 -4.84
N ALA A 43 8.30 -10.87 -4.07
CA ALA A 43 9.34 -11.89 -4.13
C ALA A 43 8.80 -13.29 -3.78
N ALA A 44 7.99 -13.39 -2.72
CA ALA A 44 7.33 -14.62 -2.33
C ALA A 44 6.37 -15.14 -3.41
N ALA A 45 5.52 -14.27 -3.95
CA ALA A 45 4.59 -14.62 -5.02
C ALA A 45 5.30 -15.14 -6.28
N ARG A 46 6.43 -14.53 -6.67
CA ARG A 46 7.25 -15.01 -7.80
C ARG A 46 7.84 -16.40 -7.53
N ARG A 47 8.31 -16.67 -6.32
CA ARG A 47 8.82 -18.00 -5.95
C ARG A 47 7.72 -19.06 -5.97
N LEU A 48 6.54 -18.74 -5.42
CA LEU A 48 5.39 -19.62 -5.48
C LEU A 48 4.99 -19.90 -6.94
N ARG A 49 4.94 -18.85 -7.77
CA ARG A 49 4.64 -18.99 -9.20
C ARG A 49 5.63 -19.90 -9.91
N ALA A 50 6.92 -19.81 -9.60
CA ALA A 50 7.92 -20.71 -10.17
C ALA A 50 7.62 -22.18 -9.83
N VAL A 51 7.24 -22.47 -8.57
CA VAL A 51 6.85 -23.84 -8.15
C VAL A 51 5.60 -24.30 -8.89
N GLU A 52 4.56 -23.46 -8.99
CA GLU A 52 3.35 -23.78 -9.75
C GLU A 52 3.68 -24.16 -11.20
N ARG A 53 4.57 -23.41 -11.86
CA ARG A 53 4.97 -23.67 -13.25
C ARG A 53 5.76 -24.96 -13.42
N ILE A 54 6.59 -25.34 -12.45
CA ILE A 54 7.24 -26.66 -12.45
C ILE A 54 6.18 -27.76 -12.39
N CYS A 55 5.17 -27.64 -11.52
CA CYS A 55 4.08 -28.62 -11.41
C CYS A 55 3.25 -28.72 -12.70
N GLU A 56 3.12 -27.63 -13.46
CA GLU A 56 2.46 -27.59 -14.77
C GLU A 56 3.34 -28.07 -15.94
N ALA A 57 4.54 -28.62 -15.67
CA ALA A 57 5.52 -29.01 -16.68
C ALA A 57 5.96 -27.87 -17.61
N ARG A 58 6.06 -26.64 -17.08
CA ARG A 58 6.53 -25.43 -17.78
C ARG A 58 7.85 -24.92 -17.18
N PRO A 59 8.97 -25.61 -17.43
CA PRO A 59 10.25 -25.30 -16.78
C PRO A 59 10.81 -23.93 -17.17
N GLU A 60 10.69 -23.51 -18.43
CA GLU A 60 11.19 -22.21 -18.90
C GLU A 60 10.52 -21.03 -18.18
N ASP A 61 9.19 -21.09 -18.03
CA ASP A 61 8.43 -20.11 -17.26
C ASP A 61 8.84 -20.13 -15.78
N ALA A 62 9.05 -21.31 -15.20
CA ALA A 62 9.47 -21.44 -13.82
C ALA A 62 10.83 -20.78 -13.59
N ASP A 63 11.78 -21.03 -14.49
CA ASP A 63 13.11 -20.44 -14.45
C ASP A 63 13.06 -18.91 -14.59
N TYR A 64 12.21 -18.40 -15.48
CA TYR A 64 11.95 -16.96 -15.56
C TYR A 64 11.49 -16.39 -14.21
N TRP A 65 10.43 -16.94 -13.62
CA TRP A 65 9.89 -16.46 -12.34
C TRP A 65 10.89 -16.57 -11.20
N LYS A 66 11.67 -17.65 -11.17
CA LYS A 66 12.75 -17.87 -10.22
C LYS A 66 13.88 -16.85 -10.39
N ALA A 67 14.29 -16.56 -11.62
CA ALA A 67 15.35 -15.62 -11.95
C ALA A 67 14.98 -14.16 -11.65
N VAL A 68 13.70 -13.79 -11.80
CA VAL A 68 13.25 -12.41 -11.50
C VAL A 68 12.94 -12.18 -10.02
N ALA A 69 12.74 -13.22 -9.20
CA ALA A 69 12.41 -13.05 -7.77
C ALA A 69 13.47 -12.26 -6.97
N PRO A 70 14.80 -12.47 -7.15
CA PRO A 70 15.84 -11.69 -6.46
C PRO A 70 15.79 -10.18 -6.71
N SER A 71 15.30 -9.71 -7.86
CA SER A 71 15.18 -8.27 -8.14
C SER A 71 14.23 -7.56 -7.15
N ALA A 72 13.16 -8.24 -6.73
CA ALA A 72 12.24 -7.72 -5.72
C ALA A 72 12.87 -7.73 -4.31
N LEU A 73 13.70 -8.73 -3.99
CA LEU A 73 14.48 -8.75 -2.74
C LEU A 73 15.51 -7.62 -2.69
N GLY A 74 16.16 -7.31 -3.82
CA GLY A 74 17.05 -6.15 -3.94
C GLY A 74 16.32 -4.85 -3.58
N ARG A 75 15.16 -4.61 -4.22
CA ARG A 75 14.33 -3.44 -3.90
C ARG A 75 13.84 -3.42 -2.45
N ALA A 76 13.49 -4.58 -1.89
CA ALA A 76 13.12 -4.67 -0.48
C ALA A 76 14.28 -4.24 0.43
N ARG A 77 15.51 -4.66 0.12
CA ARG A 77 16.72 -4.24 0.84
C ARG A 77 16.92 -2.73 0.76
N ASP A 78 16.73 -2.13 -0.42
CA ASP A 78 16.89 -0.69 -0.62
C ASP A 78 15.90 0.10 0.24
N TRP A 79 14.63 -0.32 0.29
CA TRP A 79 13.61 0.29 1.16
C TRP A 79 13.91 0.16 2.65
N ARG A 80 14.63 -0.89 3.06
CA ARG A 80 15.05 -1.06 4.45
C ARG A 80 16.10 -0.02 4.86
N THR A 81 16.86 0.51 3.90
CA THR A 81 17.85 1.58 4.12
C THR A 81 17.29 2.98 3.88
N ALA A 82 16.05 3.10 3.40
CA ALA A 82 15.42 4.39 3.14
C ALA A 82 15.07 5.13 4.43
N GLU A 83 15.10 6.46 4.36
CA GLU A 83 14.63 7.31 5.44
C GLU A 83 13.17 7.00 5.80
N GLY A 84 12.86 7.00 7.10
CA GLY A 84 11.51 6.68 7.57
C GLY A 84 11.20 5.18 7.66
N PHE A 85 12.17 4.28 7.48
CA PHE A 85 12.05 2.88 7.91
C PHE A 85 12.14 2.77 9.45
N ALA A 86 11.18 3.38 10.16
CA ALA A 86 11.13 3.37 11.61
C ALA A 86 10.89 1.94 12.13
N GLY A 87 11.47 1.60 13.29
CA GLY A 87 11.21 0.34 14.00
C GLY A 87 9.72 0.10 14.22
N LEU A 88 9.32 -1.16 14.36
CA LEU A 88 7.94 -1.45 14.77
C LEU A 88 7.73 -0.87 16.18
N PRO A 89 6.57 -0.26 16.46
CA PRO A 89 6.23 0.08 17.84
C PRO A 89 6.28 -1.19 18.68
N GLY A 90 7.04 -1.13 19.78
CA GLY A 90 7.16 -2.20 20.78
C GLY A 90 5.97 -2.26 21.72
#